data_AF-A0A428TQZ5-F1
#
_entry.id   AF-A0A428TQZ5-F1
#
_cell.length_a   1.000
_cell.length_b   1.000
_cell.length_c   1.000
_cell.angle_alpha   90.00
_cell.angle_beta   90.00
_cell.angle_gamma   90.00
#
_symmetry.space_group_name_H-M   'P 1'
#
loop_
_entity.id
_entity.type
_entity.pdbx_description
1 polymer ?
#
loop_
_entity_poly.entity_id
_entity_poly.type
_entity_poly.pdbx_seq_one_letter_code
_entity_poly.pdbx_strand_id
1 'polypeptide(L)'
;MDSKAKCTKGRSSPSGCKGIRPFTASLSLPYANVEVCVDGNQDANPWTLSRDKQEIKERLLLQVSSWHDNAYYGSENFTIECESVSRRGWFELPNYHNGYKPGPLLDVWPPEDELTRGFNDEIREGFWLENDEPTPGPLMTAGLAMFGNTSFFHLAANALDIAMYFANEALLTGRSDRPLYYNPGIMGLNSRI
;
A
#
# COMPACT_ATOMS: atom_id res chain seq x y z
N MET A 1 -2.99 -8.42 -17.66
CA MET A 1 -3.02 -7.10 -16.99
C MET A 1 -1.58 -6.59 -16.92
N ASP A 2 -1.32 -5.35 -17.31
CA ASP A 2 0.01 -4.70 -17.24
C ASP A 2 -0.12 -3.44 -16.39
N SER A 3 0.50 -3.42 -15.21
CA SER A 3 0.47 -2.28 -14.29
C SER A 3 1.87 -1.77 -14.04
N LYS A 4 2.05 -0.44 -14.15
CA LYS A 4 3.31 0.24 -13.85
C LYS A 4 3.04 1.37 -12.88
N ALA A 5 3.90 1.51 -11.87
CA ALA A 5 3.82 2.60 -10.90
C ALA A 5 5.13 3.39 -10.87
N LYS A 6 5.01 4.70 -10.66
CA LYS A 6 6.13 5.60 -10.43
C LYS A 6 5.87 6.37 -9.14
N CYS A 7 6.79 6.26 -8.19
CA CYS A 7 6.71 6.96 -6.92
C CYS A 7 7.80 8.03 -6.81
N THR A 8 7.44 9.19 -6.28
CA THR A 8 8.35 10.30 -6.02
C THR A 8 8.21 10.76 -4.58
N LYS A 9 9.34 11.13 -3.95
CA LYS A 9 9.36 11.75 -2.62
C LYS A 9 9.40 13.27 -2.80
N GLY A 10 8.44 13.97 -2.21
CA GLY A 10 8.34 15.42 -2.22
C GLY A 10 8.21 16.00 -0.80
N ARG A 11 8.23 17.34 -0.73
CA ARG A 11 7.84 18.08 0.49
C ARG A 11 6.34 17.95 0.72
N SER A 12 5.89 18.16 1.96
CA SER A 12 4.48 18.09 2.33
C SER A 12 3.63 18.98 1.40
N SER A 13 2.74 18.33 0.65
CA SER A 13 1.80 18.96 -0.29
C SER A 13 0.40 19.05 0.38
N PRO A 14 -0.50 19.97 -0.03
CA PRO A 14 -1.82 20.08 0.59
C PRO A 14 -2.58 18.75 0.48
N SER A 15 -3.00 18.26 1.64
CA SER A 15 -3.67 16.98 1.82
C SER A 15 -5.09 16.99 1.29
N GLY A 16 -5.47 15.90 0.64
CA GLY A 16 -6.84 15.67 0.19
C GLY A 16 -6.90 14.56 -0.84
N CYS A 17 -7.54 13.44 -0.48
CA CYS A 17 -7.86 12.41 -1.46
C CYS A 17 -8.92 12.93 -2.42
N LYS A 18 -8.72 12.68 -3.70
CA LYS A 18 -9.66 13.02 -4.76
C LYS A 18 -10.53 11.81 -5.06
N GLY A 19 -11.78 12.06 -5.46
CA GLY A 19 -12.70 11.01 -5.90
C GLY A 19 -13.99 10.96 -5.08
N ILE A 20 -14.88 10.05 -5.46
CA ILE A 20 -16.22 9.92 -4.88
C ILE A 20 -16.16 9.22 -3.51
N ARG A 21 -15.39 8.14 -3.42
CA ARG A 21 -15.13 7.37 -2.20
C ARG A 21 -13.68 6.92 -2.17
N PRO A 22 -12.73 7.86 -2.00
CA PRO A 22 -11.33 7.48 -1.93
C PRO A 22 -11.08 6.58 -0.70
N PHE A 23 -10.03 5.78 -0.77
CA PHE A 23 -9.59 5.01 0.38
C PHE A 23 -8.64 5.87 1.23
N THR A 24 -8.90 5.92 2.53
CA THR A 24 -8.06 6.58 3.53
C THR A 24 -7.74 5.64 4.67
N ALA A 25 -6.51 5.71 5.16
CA ALA A 25 -6.10 5.04 6.38
C ALA A 25 -5.02 5.85 7.10
N SER A 26 -4.86 5.63 8.40
CA SER A 26 -3.82 6.24 9.20
C SER A 26 -3.11 5.19 10.03
N LEU A 27 -1.79 5.21 9.98
CA LEU A 27 -0.91 4.38 10.80
C LEU A 27 -0.23 5.26 11.83
N SER A 28 -0.47 5.01 13.11
CA SER A 28 0.30 5.64 14.18
C SER A 28 1.46 4.72 14.56
N LEU A 29 2.66 5.27 14.53
CA LEU A 29 3.90 4.61 14.96
C LEU A 29 4.50 5.44 16.10
N PRO A 30 5.37 4.87 16.96
CA PRO A 30 5.90 5.58 18.13
C PRO A 30 6.53 6.96 17.87
N TYR A 31 7.09 7.18 16.68
CA TYR A 31 7.77 8.44 16.32
C TYR A 31 7.30 9.05 14.99
N ALA A 32 6.28 8.47 14.36
CA ALA A 32 5.79 8.95 13.08
C ALA A 32 4.31 8.61 12.89
N ASN A 33 3.58 9.46 12.18
CA ASN A 33 2.26 9.09 11.64
C ASN A 33 2.33 9.02 10.13
N VAL A 34 1.72 7.98 9.57
CA VAL A 34 1.59 7.79 8.13
C VAL A 34 0.12 7.90 7.76
N GLU A 35 -0.24 8.94 7.03
CA GLU A 35 -1.56 9.06 6.40
C GLU A 35 -1.50 8.48 5.00
N VAL A 36 -2.40 7.54 4.73
CA VAL A 36 -2.53 6.84 3.46
C VAL A 36 -3.77 7.36 2.76
N CYS A 37 -3.63 7.63 1.49
CA CYS A 37 -4.69 8.17 0.66
C CYS A 37 -4.59 7.57 -0.74
N VAL A 38 -5.68 6.96 -1.23
CA VAL A 38 -5.77 6.50 -2.62
C VAL A 38 -6.97 7.16 -3.27
N ASP A 39 -6.69 7.89 -4.35
CA ASP A 39 -7.72 8.59 -5.10
C ASP A 39 -8.68 7.60 -5.78
N GLY A 40 -9.96 7.96 -5.88
CA GLY A 40 -10.94 7.23 -6.68
C GLY A 40 -12.21 6.83 -5.92
N ASN A 41 -12.69 5.62 -6.19
CA ASN A 41 -13.87 5.03 -5.57
C ASN A 41 -13.56 3.57 -5.21
N GLN A 42 -13.34 3.30 -3.94
CA GLN A 42 -12.97 1.97 -3.44
C GLN A 42 -14.07 0.91 -3.60
N ASP A 43 -15.30 1.36 -3.85
CA ASP A 43 -16.50 0.52 -3.95
C ASP A 43 -17.03 0.48 -5.40
N ALA A 44 -16.19 0.75 -6.40
CA ALA A 44 -16.60 0.72 -7.80
C ALA A 44 -15.53 0.08 -8.68
N ASN A 45 -16.00 -0.63 -9.70
CA ASN A 45 -15.16 -1.14 -10.76
C ASN A 45 -14.75 0.01 -11.70
N PRO A 46 -13.46 0.32 -11.86
CA PRO A 46 -13.01 1.38 -12.78
C PRO A 46 -12.98 0.91 -14.24
N TRP A 47 -13.17 -0.38 -14.50
CA TRP A 47 -13.21 -0.96 -15.84
C TRP A 47 -14.63 -0.93 -16.39
N THR A 48 -14.76 -0.61 -17.67
CA THR A 48 -16.01 -0.76 -18.40
C THR A 48 -16.16 -2.17 -18.94
N LEU A 49 -17.39 -2.53 -19.31
CA LEU A 49 -17.69 -3.79 -19.96
C LEU A 49 -17.31 -3.73 -21.45
N SER A 50 -16.01 -3.81 -21.70
CA SER A 50 -15.44 -3.89 -23.04
C SER A 50 -14.28 -4.88 -23.08
N ARG A 51 -14.16 -5.58 -24.21
CA ARG A 51 -13.01 -6.45 -24.51
C ARG A 51 -11.83 -5.69 -25.10
N ASP A 52 -12.03 -4.46 -25.55
CA ASP A 52 -10.94 -3.62 -26.04
C ASP A 52 -9.96 -3.31 -24.91
N LYS A 53 -8.75 -2.89 -25.30
CA LYS A 53 -7.76 -2.46 -24.31
C LYS A 53 -8.29 -1.25 -23.56
N GLN A 54 -8.27 -1.36 -22.24
CA GLN A 54 -8.60 -0.29 -21.32
C GLN A 54 -7.36 0.11 -20.54
N GLU A 55 -7.24 1.41 -20.27
CA GLU A 55 -6.18 1.97 -19.44
C GLU A 55 -6.82 2.86 -18.38
N ILE A 56 -6.40 2.67 -17.12
CA ILE A 56 -6.79 3.53 -16.00
C ILE A 56 -5.55 4.11 -15.34
N LYS A 57 -5.73 5.31 -14.77
CA LYS A 57 -4.71 6.00 -13.98
C LYS A 57 -5.20 6.13 -12.56
N GLU A 58 -4.36 5.75 -11.62
CA GLU A 58 -4.66 5.82 -10.19
C GLU A 58 -3.51 6.52 -9.47
N ARG A 59 -3.81 7.05 -8.28
CA ARG A 59 -2.85 7.82 -7.50
C ARG A 59 -2.95 7.47 -6.02
N LEU A 60 -1.80 7.26 -5.39
CA LEU A 60 -1.66 6.98 -3.97
C LEU A 60 -0.70 8.00 -3.36
N LEU A 61 -1.07 8.55 -2.20
CA LEU A 61 -0.27 9.45 -1.39
C LEU A 61 0.00 8.80 -0.04
N LEU A 62 1.27 8.83 0.38
CA LEU A 62 1.68 8.51 1.75
C LEU A 62 2.25 9.77 2.36
N GLN A 63 1.60 10.32 3.38
CA GLN A 63 2.08 11.50 4.09
C GLN A 63 2.68 11.05 5.41
N VAL A 64 3.97 11.28 5.57
CA VAL A 64 4.70 10.90 6.77
C VAL A 64 4.96 12.17 7.57
N SER A 65 4.42 12.22 8.78
CA SER A 65 4.79 13.19 9.78
C SER A 65 5.71 12.52 10.80
N SER A 66 6.88 13.11 11.04
CA SER A 66 7.86 12.61 12.01
C SER A 66 7.97 13.60 13.16
N TRP A 67 8.04 13.08 14.37
CA TRP A 67 8.19 13.87 15.59
C TRP A 67 9.54 13.59 16.27
N HIS A 68 10.48 12.98 15.55
CA HIS A 68 11.75 12.61 16.12
C HIS A 68 12.73 13.79 16.10
N ASP A 69 13.22 14.17 17.28
CA ASP A 69 14.20 15.27 17.43
C ASP A 69 15.60 14.97 16.87
N ASN A 70 15.87 13.72 16.48
CA ASN A 70 17.18 13.28 16.00
C ASN A 70 17.16 13.14 14.48
N ALA A 71 17.85 14.06 13.79
CA ALA A 71 17.96 14.10 12.34
C ALA A 71 18.50 12.80 11.71
N TYR A 72 19.23 11.97 12.49
CA TYR A 72 19.73 10.66 12.04
C TYR A 72 18.60 9.68 11.66
N TYR A 73 17.44 9.77 12.30
CA TYR A 73 16.27 8.92 12.03
C TYR A 73 15.26 9.55 11.07
N GLY A 74 15.56 10.74 10.52
CA GLY A 74 14.67 11.48 9.63
C GLY A 74 13.61 12.27 10.41
N SER A 75 13.87 13.55 10.63
CA SER A 75 12.99 14.48 11.34
C SER A 75 12.08 15.29 10.40
N GLU A 76 12.18 15.08 9.08
CA GLU A 76 11.45 15.89 8.10
C GLU A 76 10.15 15.21 7.67
N ASN A 77 9.05 15.97 7.69
CA ASN A 77 7.80 15.55 7.10
C ASN A 77 7.95 15.46 5.59
N PHE A 78 7.48 14.37 4.99
CA PHE A 78 7.55 14.18 3.55
C PHE A 78 6.30 13.49 3.02
N THR A 79 6.08 13.63 1.72
CA THR A 79 5.01 12.93 1.01
C THR A 79 5.63 12.04 -0.05
N ILE A 80 5.19 10.80 -0.12
CA ILE A 80 5.43 9.92 -1.27
C ILE A 80 4.17 9.95 -2.13
N GLU A 81 4.31 10.34 -3.38
CA GLU A 81 3.24 10.31 -4.37
C GLU A 81 3.56 9.21 -5.39
N CYS A 82 2.66 8.24 -5.51
CA CYS A 82 2.73 7.15 -6.45
C CYS A 82 1.61 7.29 -7.48
N GLU A 83 1.98 7.43 -8.75
CA GLU A 83 1.05 7.36 -9.87
C GLU A 83 1.19 6.01 -10.55
N SER A 84 0.06 5.33 -10.82
CA SER A 84 0.06 4.08 -11.56
C SER A 84 -0.77 4.16 -12.83
N VAL A 85 -0.27 3.48 -13.86
CA VAL A 85 -0.99 3.23 -15.10
C VAL A 85 -1.21 1.74 -15.22
N SER A 86 -2.48 1.33 -15.19
CA SER A 86 -2.90 -0.07 -15.26
C SER A 86 -3.63 -0.31 -16.58
N ARG A 87 -3.27 -1.38 -17.28
CA ARG A 87 -3.86 -1.79 -18.56
C ARG A 87 -4.52 -3.15 -18.44
N ARG A 88 -5.77 -3.23 -18.90
CA ARG A 88 -6.52 -4.48 -19.07
C ARG A 88 -6.78 -4.67 -20.56
N GLY A 89 -6.59 -5.89 -21.03
CA GLY A 89 -6.82 -6.26 -22.42
C GLY A 89 -6.49 -7.72 -22.61
N TRP A 90 -6.85 -8.23 -23.78
CA TRP A 90 -6.54 -9.59 -24.18
C TRP A 90 -5.22 -9.65 -24.92
N PHE A 91 -4.57 -10.80 -24.89
CA PHE A 91 -3.35 -11.07 -25.63
C PHE A 91 -3.32 -12.54 -26.02
N GLU A 92 -2.62 -12.85 -27.10
CA GLU A 92 -2.47 -14.22 -27.57
C GLU A 92 -1.50 -14.99 -26.67
N LEU A 93 -1.88 -16.19 -26.25
CA LEU A 93 -0.98 -17.08 -25.52
C LEU A 93 0.10 -17.66 -26.43
N PRO A 94 1.27 -18.05 -25.88
CA PRO A 94 2.29 -18.79 -26.62
C PRO A 94 1.72 -20.04 -27.33
N ASN A 95 1.94 -20.16 -28.64
CA ASN A 95 1.52 -21.31 -29.44
C ASN A 95 2.46 -21.51 -30.66
N TYR A 96 2.19 -22.54 -31.48
CA TYR A 96 3.01 -22.85 -32.67
C TYR A 96 3.04 -21.72 -33.71
N HIS A 97 1.94 -20.98 -33.88
CA HIS A 97 1.80 -19.91 -34.87
C HIS A 97 2.66 -18.68 -34.50
N ASN A 98 2.78 -18.36 -33.21
CA ASN A 98 3.58 -17.23 -32.73
C ASN A 98 4.98 -17.64 -32.19
N GLY A 99 5.45 -18.84 -32.53
CA GLY A 99 6.78 -19.31 -32.14
C GLY A 99 6.97 -19.46 -30.63
N TYR A 100 5.90 -19.85 -29.92
CA TYR A 100 5.83 -20.03 -28.48
C TYR A 100 6.12 -18.74 -27.69
N LYS A 101 5.72 -17.59 -28.22
CA LYS A 101 5.87 -16.30 -27.54
C LYS A 101 4.51 -15.66 -27.31
N PRO A 102 4.26 -15.06 -26.14
CA PRO A 102 3.02 -14.34 -25.93
C PRO A 102 2.96 -13.13 -26.85
N GLY A 103 1.76 -12.86 -27.38
CA GLY A 103 1.49 -11.65 -28.15
C GLY A 103 1.43 -10.41 -27.24
N PRO A 104 1.49 -9.21 -27.83
CA PRO A 104 1.20 -7.97 -27.11
C PRO A 104 -0.28 -7.91 -26.72
N LEU A 105 -0.62 -6.97 -25.82
CA LEU A 105 -2.03 -6.63 -25.57
C LEU A 105 -2.66 -6.09 -26.86
N LEU A 106 -3.83 -6.61 -27.20
CA LEU A 106 -4.65 -6.19 -28.33
C LEU A 106 -5.34 -4.87 -27.98
N ASP A 107 -5.20 -3.87 -28.84
CA ASP A 107 -5.84 -2.56 -28.68
C ASP A 107 -7.36 -2.64 -28.82
N VAL A 108 -7.82 -3.41 -29.81
CA VAL A 108 -9.22 -3.62 -30.15
C VAL A 108 -9.47 -5.13 -30.19
N TRP A 109 -10.60 -5.56 -29.66
CA TRP A 109 -11.01 -6.95 -29.73
C TRP A 109 -11.35 -7.33 -31.18
N PRO A 110 -10.75 -8.40 -31.73
CA PRO A 110 -11.01 -8.79 -33.11
C PRO A 110 -12.49 -9.15 -33.34
N PRO A 111 -13.02 -8.91 -34.54
CA PRO A 111 -14.37 -9.35 -34.90
C PRO A 111 -14.46 -10.88 -34.94
N GLU A 112 -15.66 -11.42 -34.78
CA GLU A 112 -15.91 -12.86 -34.64
C GLU A 112 -15.41 -13.70 -35.83
N ASP A 113 -15.48 -13.16 -37.04
CA ASP A 113 -15.01 -13.83 -38.25
C ASP A 113 -13.48 -13.96 -38.32
N GLU A 114 -12.76 -13.03 -37.69
CA GLU A 114 -11.31 -13.10 -37.50
C GLU A 114 -10.96 -14.10 -36.39
N LEU A 115 -11.72 -14.12 -35.29
CA LEU A 115 -11.52 -15.07 -34.18
C LEU A 115 -11.71 -16.51 -34.64
N THR A 116 -12.78 -16.77 -35.38
CA THR A 116 -13.09 -18.11 -35.90
C THR A 116 -12.02 -18.61 -36.88
N ARG A 117 -11.53 -17.72 -37.76
CA ARG A 117 -10.56 -18.09 -38.81
C ARG A 117 -9.11 -18.10 -38.33
N GLY A 118 -8.72 -17.12 -37.52
CA GLY A 118 -7.35 -16.88 -37.10
C GLY A 118 -6.99 -17.58 -35.79
N PHE A 119 -7.96 -17.81 -34.91
CA PHE A 119 -7.72 -18.31 -33.56
C PHE A 119 -8.40 -19.65 -33.28
N ASN A 120 -9.31 -20.12 -34.16
CA ASN A 120 -10.20 -21.25 -33.91
C ASN A 120 -11.02 -21.09 -32.62
N ASP A 121 -11.27 -19.85 -32.21
CA ASP A 121 -12.05 -19.53 -31.03
C ASP A 121 -13.53 -19.42 -31.41
N GLU A 122 -14.32 -20.41 -31.00
CA GLU A 122 -15.77 -20.40 -31.16
C GLU A 122 -16.39 -19.75 -29.91
N ILE A 123 -16.76 -18.47 -30.00
CA ILE A 123 -17.40 -17.76 -28.90
C ILE A 123 -18.88 -18.19 -28.84
N ARG A 124 -19.20 -19.19 -28.02
CA ARG A 124 -20.60 -19.46 -27.68
C ARG A 124 -21.04 -18.43 -26.64
N GLU A 125 -22.15 -17.73 -26.90
CA GLU A 125 -22.77 -16.83 -25.92
C GLU A 125 -23.16 -17.63 -24.66
N GLY A 126 -22.32 -17.58 -23.65
CA GLY A 126 -22.62 -18.03 -22.30
C GLY A 126 -23.33 -16.92 -21.54
N PHE A 127 -24.41 -17.27 -20.83
CA PHE A 127 -25.09 -16.36 -19.91
C PHE A 127 -24.20 -16.14 -18.67
N TRP A 128 -23.31 -15.15 -18.73
CA TRP A 128 -22.53 -14.74 -17.58
C TRP A 128 -23.42 -13.89 -16.68
N LEU A 129 -23.81 -14.43 -15.52
CA LEU A 129 -24.41 -13.63 -14.46
C LEU A 129 -23.36 -12.64 -13.98
N GLU A 130 -23.50 -11.41 -14.42
CA GLU A 130 -22.65 -10.29 -14.09
C GLU A 130 -22.95 -9.86 -12.65
N ASN A 131 -22.33 -10.56 -11.70
CA ASN A 131 -22.24 -10.03 -10.35
C ASN A 131 -21.25 -8.87 -10.42
N ASP A 132 -21.79 -7.66 -10.43
CA ASP A 132 -21.04 -6.41 -10.34
C ASP A 132 -20.53 -6.26 -8.90
N GLU A 133 -19.67 -7.20 -8.49
CA GLU A 133 -18.98 -7.12 -7.22
C GLU A 133 -17.99 -5.94 -7.33
N PRO A 134 -17.97 -5.02 -6.36
CA PRO A 134 -17.13 -3.84 -6.45
C PRO A 134 -15.66 -4.24 -6.40
N THR A 135 -15.03 -4.39 -7.57
CA THR A 135 -13.60 -4.67 -7.72
C THR A 135 -12.85 -3.38 -8.02
N PRO A 136 -12.27 -2.70 -7.02
CA PRO A 136 -11.50 -1.49 -7.26
C PRO A 136 -10.31 -1.72 -8.20
N GLY A 137 -9.73 -0.63 -8.69
CA GLY A 137 -8.54 -0.69 -9.55
C GLY A 137 -7.32 -1.32 -8.86
N PRO A 138 -6.27 -1.71 -9.61
CA PRO A 138 -5.11 -2.38 -9.03
C PRO A 138 -4.41 -1.61 -7.92
N LEU A 139 -4.23 -0.29 -8.05
CA LEU A 139 -3.56 0.49 -7.01
C LEU A 139 -4.45 0.65 -5.78
N MET A 140 -5.75 0.87 -5.97
CA MET A 140 -6.73 0.89 -4.89
C MET A 140 -6.79 -0.45 -4.15
N THR A 141 -6.82 -1.56 -4.89
CA THR A 141 -6.77 -2.92 -4.32
C THR A 141 -5.49 -3.14 -3.51
N ALA A 142 -4.33 -2.72 -4.04
CA ALA A 142 -3.07 -2.81 -3.31
C ALA A 142 -3.07 -1.93 -2.04
N GLY A 143 -3.66 -0.73 -2.11
CA GLY A 143 -3.83 0.16 -0.97
C GLY A 143 -4.68 -0.47 0.14
N LEU A 144 -5.84 -1.01 -0.21
CA LEU A 144 -6.72 -1.73 0.73
C LEU A 144 -6.03 -2.95 1.34
N ALA A 145 -5.32 -3.75 0.54
CA ALA A 145 -4.63 -4.95 1.01
C ALA A 145 -3.47 -4.63 1.96
N MET A 146 -2.77 -3.51 1.75
CA MET A 146 -1.64 -3.09 2.57
C MET A 146 -2.07 -2.33 3.83
N PHE A 147 -3.03 -1.42 3.71
CA PHE A 147 -3.34 -0.42 4.76
C PHE A 147 -4.79 -0.47 5.26
N GLY A 148 -5.62 -1.34 4.69
CA GLY A 148 -7.00 -1.52 5.12
C GLY A 148 -7.11 -2.04 6.56
N ASN A 149 -8.33 -2.06 7.08
CA ASN A 149 -8.57 -2.61 8.40
C ASN A 149 -8.15 -4.09 8.44
N THR A 150 -7.47 -4.51 9.51
CA THR A 150 -6.90 -5.88 9.66
C THR A 150 -5.84 -6.28 8.61
N SER A 151 -5.33 -5.32 7.83
CA SER A 151 -4.23 -5.57 6.90
C SER A 151 -2.88 -5.76 7.61
N PHE A 152 -1.86 -6.14 6.85
CA PHE A 152 -0.50 -6.33 7.36
C PHE A 152 0.01 -5.11 8.16
N PHE A 153 -0.01 -3.90 7.58
CA PHE A 153 0.53 -2.72 8.28
C PHE A 153 -0.35 -2.30 9.46
N HIS A 154 -1.67 -2.41 9.33
CA HIS A 154 -2.59 -2.12 10.43
C HIS A 154 -2.31 -3.01 11.65
N LEU A 155 -2.17 -4.31 11.43
CA LEU A 155 -1.85 -5.26 12.50
C LEU A 155 -0.45 -5.04 13.06
N ALA A 156 0.54 -4.75 12.21
CA ALA A 156 1.92 -4.53 12.63
C ALA A 156 2.05 -3.33 13.60
N ALA A 157 1.38 -2.21 13.30
CA ALA A 157 1.40 -1.05 14.20
C ALA A 157 0.68 -1.33 15.52
N ASN A 158 -0.50 -1.96 15.48
CA ASN A 158 -1.24 -2.31 16.70
C ASN A 158 -0.46 -3.32 17.56
N ALA A 159 0.23 -4.29 16.95
CA ALA A 159 1.05 -5.25 17.69
C ALA A 159 2.26 -4.57 18.36
N LEU A 160 2.87 -3.57 17.72
CA LEU A 160 3.91 -2.75 18.33
C LEU A 160 3.38 -1.95 19.52
N ASP A 161 2.19 -1.36 19.41
CA ASP A 161 1.56 -0.66 20.53
C ASP A 161 1.26 -1.61 21.70
N ILE A 162 0.76 -2.81 21.42
CA ILE A 162 0.49 -3.84 22.43
C ILE A 162 1.81 -4.34 23.06
N ALA A 163 2.84 -4.63 22.26
CA ALA A 163 4.13 -5.07 22.77
C ALA A 163 4.81 -3.98 23.61
N MET A 164 4.70 -2.71 23.19
CA MET A 164 5.17 -1.56 23.95
C MET A 164 4.36 -1.36 25.25
N TYR A 165 3.04 -1.57 25.21
CA TYR A 165 2.18 -1.56 26.40
C TYR A 165 2.60 -2.64 27.40
N PHE A 166 2.79 -3.89 26.95
CA PHE A 166 3.25 -4.98 27.81
C PHE A 166 4.67 -4.76 28.34
N ALA A 167 5.57 -4.18 27.55
CA ALA A 167 6.90 -3.81 28.01
C ALA A 167 6.85 -2.72 29.10
N ASN A 168 5.97 -1.73 28.94
CA ASN A 168 5.74 -0.69 29.95
C ASN A 168 5.08 -1.24 31.21
N GLU A 169 4.05 -2.08 31.10
CA GLU A 169 3.45 -2.80 32.24
C GLU A 169 4.50 -3.65 32.97
N ALA A 170 5.35 -4.40 32.26
CA ALA A 170 6.43 -5.19 32.85
C ALA A 170 7.49 -4.32 33.54
N LEU A 171 7.79 -3.14 33.02
CA LEU A 171 8.69 -2.17 33.67
C LEU A 171 8.06 -1.53 34.92
N LEU A 172 6.75 -1.29 34.91
CA LEU A 172 6.01 -0.68 36.01
C LEU A 172 5.70 -1.68 37.13
N THR A 173 5.42 -2.93 36.79
CA THR A 173 5.16 -4.04 37.75
C THR A 173 6.43 -4.75 38.19
N GLY A 174 7.51 -4.70 37.40
CA GLY A 174 8.82 -5.31 37.69
C GLY A 174 9.73 -4.48 38.60
N ARG A 175 9.25 -3.38 39.21
CA ARG A 175 10.03 -2.55 40.13
C ARG A 175 9.40 -2.42 41.52
N SER A 176 9.10 -3.56 42.14
CA SER A 176 8.91 -3.66 43.59
C SER A 176 9.72 -4.82 44.16
N ASP A 177 11.05 -4.70 44.12
CA ASP A 177 11.94 -5.30 45.11
C ASP A 177 13.20 -4.44 45.19
N ARG A 178 13.18 -3.46 46.11
CA ARG A 178 14.38 -2.68 46.47
C ARG A 178 15.23 -3.52 47.43
N PRO A 179 16.57 -3.31 47.46
CA PRO A 179 17.03 -2.25 48.34
C PRO A 179 17.80 -1.16 47.60
N LEU A 180 17.44 0.07 47.95
CA LEU A 180 18.32 1.23 47.85
C LEU A 180 19.52 1.03 48.80
N TYR A 181 20.64 1.66 48.45
CA TYR A 181 21.92 1.78 49.18
C TYR A 181 23.05 0.84 48.74
N TYR A 182 23.89 1.36 47.84
CA TYR A 182 25.34 1.22 48.01
C TYR A 182 25.98 2.62 47.89
N ASN A 183 26.41 3.13 49.04
CA ASN A 183 27.17 4.36 49.19
C ASN A 183 28.65 3.96 49.27
N PRO A 184 29.51 4.22 48.27
CA PRO A 184 30.94 4.15 48.49
C PRO A 184 31.35 5.42 49.23
N GLY A 185 31.76 5.24 50.48
CA GLY A 185 32.06 6.32 51.41
C GLY A 185 33.05 7.37 50.87
N ILE A 186 32.80 8.60 51.29
CA ILE A 186 33.76 9.69 51.33
C ILE A 186 34.99 9.22 52.13
N MET A 187 36.19 9.34 51.53
CA MET A 187 37.42 9.51 52.30
C MET A 187 38.13 10.76 51.76
N GLY A 188 37.84 11.89 52.40
CA GLY A 188 38.64 13.08 52.27
C GLY A 188 39.98 12.89 52.98
N LEU A 189 41.08 13.10 52.27
CA LEU A 189 42.41 13.30 52.85
C LEU A 189 42.80 14.75 52.59
N ASN A 190 42.55 15.57 53.61
CA ASN A 190 43.25 16.84 53.80
C ASN A 190 44.67 16.52 54.28
N SER A 191 45.69 16.95 53.54
CA SER A 191 47.06 17.04 54.04
C SER A 191 47.54 18.48 53.93
N ARG A 192 47.52 19.19 55.07
CA ARG A 192 48.42 20.31 55.37
C ARG A 192 49.26 19.91 56.58
N ILE A 193 50.57 19.85 56.39
CA ILE A 193 51.58 20.35 57.32
C ILE A 193 52.46 21.26 56.47
#